data_AF-G0MR08-F1
#
_entry.id   AF-G0MR08-F1
#
_cell.length_a   1.000
_cell.length_b   1.000
_cell.length_c   1.000
_cell.angle_alpha   90.00
_cell.angle_beta   90.00
_cell.angle_gamma   90.00
#
_symmetry.space_group_name_H-M   'P 1'
#
loop_
_entity.id
_entity.type
_entity.pdbx_description
1 polymer ?
#
loop_
_entity_poly.entity_id
_entity_poly.type
_entity_poly.pdbx_seq_one_letter_code
_entity_poly.pdbx_strand_id
1 'polypeptide(L)'
;MDAVNRKVIQLVTYGYSLCHMGYLTWIYFESWEPIEKYDEELSKIYPEVIDSGWTYSGILDLNVYPQIVFNALVITTPWFVFLAACLSRWKIGKYLNKFQFSDNVKHQHKSLLNLLLYQTIGPFFYTITVILYIFIGRTSTQASALLENLIPFPLFFMCAVSPIITLYLIAPYRLACIKVWERLFGAKWKVTSGVVEQSTEKSVAVVT
;
A
#
# COMPACT_ATOMS: atom_id res chain seq x y z
N MET A 1 20.00 13.99 -14.99
CA MET A 1 19.80 13.66 -13.56
C MET A 1 21.14 13.18 -13.06
N ASP A 2 21.81 14.00 -12.25
CA ASP A 2 23.24 13.84 -12.00
C ASP A 2 23.52 12.67 -11.05
N ALA A 3 24.70 12.05 -11.19
CA ALA A 3 25.09 10.87 -10.42
C ALA A 3 25.06 11.11 -8.88
N VAL A 4 25.28 12.36 -8.45
CA VAL A 4 25.19 12.80 -7.05
C VAL A 4 23.75 12.72 -6.53
N ASN A 5 22.77 13.21 -7.29
CA ASN A 5 21.34 13.11 -6.91
C ASN A 5 20.88 11.65 -6.84
N ARG A 6 21.40 10.77 -7.69
CA ARG A 6 21.07 9.34 -7.65
C ARG A 6 21.55 8.67 -6.35
N LYS A 7 22.79 8.94 -5.92
CA LYS A 7 23.33 8.38 -4.67
C LYS A 7 22.57 8.86 -3.45
N VAL A 8 22.20 10.15 -3.40
CA VAL A 8 21.42 10.72 -2.31
C VAL A 8 20.04 10.06 -2.22
N ILE A 9 19.34 9.93 -3.36
CA ILE A 9 18.04 9.26 -3.39
C ILE A 9 18.16 7.81 -2.90
N GLN A 10 19.16 7.07 -3.38
CA GLN A 10 19.39 5.68 -2.95
C GLN A 10 19.66 5.59 -1.45
N LEU A 11 20.50 6.46 -0.90
CA LEU A 11 20.80 6.48 0.53
C LEU A 11 19.54 6.75 1.37
N VAL A 12 18.73 7.73 0.96
CA VAL A 12 17.46 8.06 1.62
C VAL A 12 16.49 6.88 1.55
N THR A 13 16.37 6.24 0.39
CA THR A 13 15.51 5.07 0.23
C THR A 13 15.98 3.89 1.08
N TYR A 14 17.28 3.60 1.13
CA TYR A 14 17.81 2.52 1.96
C TYR A 14 17.65 2.81 3.45
N GLY A 15 17.91 4.04 3.88
CA GLY A 15 17.67 4.46 5.26
C GLY A 15 16.21 4.29 5.65
N TYR A 16 15.28 4.76 4.80
CA TYR A 16 13.85 4.55 5.00
C TYR A 16 13.48 3.06 5.10
N SER A 17 13.95 2.24 4.16
CA SER A 17 13.66 0.80 4.17
C SER A 17 14.20 0.10 5.42
N LEU A 18 15.42 0.43 5.86
CA LEU A 18 16.03 -0.15 7.06
C LEU A 18 15.23 0.24 8.32
N CYS A 19 14.88 1.52 8.47
CA CYS A 19 14.05 1.98 9.58
C CYS A 19 12.67 1.31 9.58
N HIS A 20 12.05 1.16 8.39
CA HIS A 20 10.74 0.53 8.27
C HIS A 20 10.78 -0.96 8.63
N MET A 21 11.82 -1.69 8.19
CA MET A 21 12.01 -3.09 8.56
C MET A 21 12.34 -3.27 10.03
N GLY A 22 13.25 -2.45 10.59
CA GLY A 22 13.59 -2.50 12.02
C GLY A 22 12.38 -2.28 12.92
N TYR A 23 11.46 -1.40 12.52
CA TYR A 23 10.22 -1.17 13.24
C TYR A 23 9.21 -2.33 13.11
N LEU A 24 9.02 -2.91 11.91
CA LEU A 24 8.19 -4.11 11.76
C LEU A 24 8.72 -5.28 12.59
N THR A 25 10.05 -5.42 12.67
CA THR A 25 10.70 -6.38 13.56
C THR A 25 10.44 -6.07 15.02
N TRP A 26 10.44 -4.80 15.44
CA TRP A 26 10.07 -4.42 16.81
C TRP A 26 8.61 -4.76 17.14
N ILE A 27 7.63 -4.41 16.29
CA ILE A 27 6.23 -4.83 16.48
C ILE A 27 6.14 -6.35 16.65
N TYR A 28 6.84 -7.09 15.80
CA TYR A 28 6.85 -8.55 15.87
C TYR A 28 7.35 -9.04 17.23
N PHE A 29 8.42 -8.46 17.77
CA PHE A 29 8.91 -8.78 19.11
C PHE A 29 7.95 -8.36 20.23
N GLU A 30 7.31 -7.20 20.14
CA GLU A 30 6.29 -6.77 21.13
C GLU A 30 5.07 -7.69 21.11
N SER A 31 4.70 -8.23 19.94
CA SER A 31 3.63 -9.22 19.83
C SER A 31 3.96 -10.56 20.52
N TRP A 32 5.22 -10.76 20.91
CA TRP A 32 5.72 -11.93 21.63
C TRP A 32 5.93 -11.64 23.13
N GLU A 33 5.42 -10.52 23.65
CA GLU A 33 5.41 -10.31 25.10
C GLU A 33 4.68 -11.46 25.83
N PRO A 34 5.11 -11.81 27.05
CA PRO A 34 4.52 -12.91 27.81
C PRO A 34 3.01 -12.70 28.01
N ILE A 35 2.22 -13.75 27.80
CA ILE A 35 0.76 -13.68 27.86
C ILE A 35 0.27 -13.23 29.25
N GLU A 36 1.02 -13.54 30.31
CA GLU A 36 0.70 -13.18 31.68
C GLU A 36 0.59 -11.66 31.88
N LYS A 37 1.37 -10.87 31.13
CA LYS A 37 1.26 -9.40 31.16
C LYS A 37 -0.04 -8.91 30.53
N TYR A 38 -0.48 -9.58 29.46
CA TYR A 38 -1.77 -9.29 28.84
C TYR A 38 -2.90 -9.72 29.75
N ASP A 39 -2.80 -10.88 30.41
CA ASP A 39 -3.81 -11.37 31.35
C ASP A 39 -4.02 -10.39 32.51
N GLU A 40 -2.93 -9.85 33.05
CA GLU A 40 -2.99 -8.85 34.12
C GLU A 40 -3.75 -7.60 33.68
N GLU A 41 -3.46 -7.04 32.51
CA GLU A 41 -4.13 -5.83 32.02
C GLU A 41 -5.55 -6.09 31.51
N LEU A 42 -5.79 -7.19 30.80
CA LEU A 42 -7.12 -7.57 30.33
C LEU A 42 -8.04 -7.94 31.48
N SER A 43 -7.57 -8.59 32.54
CA SER A 43 -8.41 -8.95 33.69
C SER A 43 -9.04 -7.72 34.37
N LYS A 44 -8.42 -6.54 34.23
CA LYS A 44 -8.94 -5.27 34.77
C LYS A 44 -10.16 -4.75 33.99
N ILE A 45 -10.31 -5.15 32.73
CA ILE A 45 -11.30 -4.60 31.80
C ILE A 45 -12.32 -5.67 31.36
N TYR A 46 -11.83 -6.86 31.01
CA TYR A 46 -12.59 -8.01 30.49
C TYR A 46 -12.12 -9.32 31.16
N PRO A 47 -12.41 -9.52 32.46
CA PRO A 47 -12.01 -10.72 33.20
C PRO A 47 -12.56 -12.02 32.60
N GLU A 48 -13.68 -11.96 31.87
CA GLU A 48 -14.31 -13.10 31.19
C GLU A 48 -13.49 -13.65 30.00
N VAL A 49 -12.52 -12.89 29.51
CA VAL A 49 -11.64 -13.31 28.40
C VAL A 49 -10.51 -14.20 28.91
N ILE A 50 -10.13 -14.06 30.18
CA ILE A 50 -9.11 -14.89 30.82
C ILE A 50 -9.63 -16.32 30.94
N ASP A 51 -8.81 -17.31 30.57
CA ASP A 51 -9.15 -18.74 30.52
C ASP A 51 -10.29 -19.15 29.56
N SER A 52 -10.80 -18.22 28.74
CA SER A 52 -11.85 -18.51 27.74
C SER A 52 -11.38 -19.36 26.54
N GLY A 53 -10.06 -19.58 26.43
CA GLY A 53 -9.42 -20.22 25.28
C GLY A 53 -9.30 -19.32 24.05
N TRP A 54 -9.63 -18.03 24.16
CA TRP A 54 -9.51 -17.05 23.07
C TRP A 54 -8.05 -16.61 22.91
N THR A 55 -7.62 -16.37 21.68
CA THR A 55 -6.29 -15.83 21.39
C THR A 55 -6.35 -14.30 21.36
N TYR A 56 -5.58 -13.65 22.22
CA TYR A 56 -5.37 -12.20 22.22
C TYR A 56 -3.88 -11.87 22.25
N SER A 57 -3.53 -10.76 21.61
CA SER A 57 -2.19 -10.16 21.61
C SER A 57 -2.37 -8.69 21.26
N GLY A 58 -1.43 -7.83 21.65
CA GLY A 58 -1.59 -6.40 21.44
C GLY A 58 -0.33 -5.61 21.73
N ILE A 59 -0.50 -4.33 22.03
CA ILE A 59 0.56 -3.47 22.55
C ILE A 59 0.01 -2.91 23.86
N LEU A 60 0.66 -3.23 24.98
CA LEU A 60 0.17 -2.89 26.31
C LEU A 60 0.26 -1.38 26.60
N ASP A 61 1.33 -0.74 26.16
CA ASP A 61 1.53 0.70 26.36
C ASP A 61 1.57 1.46 25.03
N LEU A 62 0.53 2.26 24.80
CA LEU A 62 0.42 3.13 23.62
C LEU A 62 1.26 4.41 23.74
N ASN A 63 1.77 4.73 24.93
CA ASN A 63 2.51 5.95 25.21
C ASN A 63 4.03 5.79 25.09
N VAL A 64 4.53 4.59 24.79
CA VAL A 64 5.96 4.41 24.52
C VAL A 64 6.34 5.18 23.25
N TYR A 65 7.47 5.91 23.31
CA TYR A 65 7.93 6.77 22.21
C TYR A 65 7.88 6.14 20.80
N PRO A 66 8.33 4.89 20.58
CA PRO A 66 8.27 4.24 19.26
C PRO A 66 6.83 4.09 18.74
N GLN A 67 5.89 3.80 19.64
CA GLN A 67 4.48 3.59 19.30
C GLN A 67 3.78 4.90 18.94
N ILE A 68 4.07 5.98 19.69
CA ILE A 68 3.57 7.33 19.38
C ILE A 68 4.06 7.77 17.99
N VAL A 69 5.36 7.62 17.73
CA VAL A 69 5.98 8.00 16.46
C VAL A 69 5.37 7.19 15.30
N PHE A 70 5.16 5.90 15.48
CA PHE A 70 4.51 5.06 14.47
C PHE A 70 3.09 5.50 14.20
N ASN A 71 2.25 5.64 15.24
CA ASN A 71 0.88 6.07 15.06
C ASN A 71 0.82 7.40 14.30
N ALA A 72 1.68 8.36 14.64
CA ALA A 72 1.78 9.62 13.91
C ALA A 72 2.19 9.42 12.44
N LEU A 73 3.23 8.64 12.16
CA LEU A 73 3.69 8.35 10.80
C LEU A 73 2.63 7.64 9.98
N VAL A 74 1.97 6.66 10.56
CA VAL A 74 0.98 5.80 9.92
C VAL A 74 -0.29 6.55 9.57
N ILE A 75 -0.72 7.47 10.44
CA ILE A 75 -1.85 8.36 10.17
C ILE A 75 -1.49 9.38 9.09
N THR A 76 -0.26 9.89 9.08
CA THR A 76 0.15 10.98 8.17
C THR A 76 0.69 10.51 6.82
N THR A 77 1.24 9.30 6.73
CA THR A 77 1.85 8.74 5.51
C THR A 77 0.88 8.68 4.34
N PRO A 78 -0.38 8.24 4.49
CA PRO A 78 -1.35 8.27 3.40
C PRO A 78 -1.54 9.63 2.75
N TRP A 79 -1.65 10.67 3.58
CA TRP A 79 -1.81 12.04 3.13
C TRP A 79 -0.56 12.54 2.43
N PHE A 80 0.62 12.22 2.97
CA PHE A 80 1.88 12.58 2.35
C PHE A 80 2.05 11.92 0.96
N VAL A 81 1.75 10.63 0.83
CA VAL A 81 1.84 9.89 -0.44
C VAL A 81 0.85 10.45 -1.46
N PHE A 82 -0.37 10.76 -1.04
CA PHE A 82 -1.37 11.38 -1.90
C PHE A 82 -0.91 12.75 -2.42
N LEU A 83 -0.44 13.63 -1.52
CA LEU A 83 0.09 14.95 -1.90
C LEU A 83 1.28 14.84 -2.85
N ALA A 84 2.22 13.92 -2.58
CA ALA A 84 3.36 13.67 -3.44
C ALA A 84 2.93 13.20 -4.84
N ALA A 85 1.92 12.33 -4.94
CA ALA A 85 1.37 11.87 -6.22
C ALA A 85 0.70 13.02 -6.99
N CYS A 86 -0.09 13.86 -6.33
CA CYS A 86 -0.70 15.05 -6.92
C CYS A 86 0.36 16.05 -7.43
N LEU A 87 1.37 16.35 -6.62
CA LEU A 87 2.48 17.24 -6.99
C LEU A 87 3.28 16.67 -8.17
N SER A 88 3.51 15.36 -8.18
CA SER A 88 4.20 14.68 -9.28
C SER A 88 3.40 14.78 -10.58
N ARG A 89 2.09 14.54 -10.52
CA ARG A 89 1.19 14.71 -11.67
C ARG A 89 1.22 16.13 -12.21
N TRP A 90 1.16 17.12 -11.33
CA TRP A 90 1.22 18.52 -11.72
C TRP A 90 2.56 18.89 -12.37
N LYS A 91 3.69 18.54 -11.73
CA LYS A 91 5.04 18.83 -12.26
C LYS A 91 5.29 18.15 -13.59
N ILE A 92 4.99 16.86 -13.71
CA ILE A 92 5.21 16.10 -14.94
C ILE A 92 4.26 16.59 -16.04
N GLY A 93 2.99 16.90 -15.73
CA GLY A 93 2.06 17.50 -16.70
C GLY A 93 2.59 18.82 -17.26
N LYS A 94 3.09 19.71 -16.40
CA LYS A 94 3.73 20.98 -16.83
C LYS A 94 4.99 20.73 -17.66
N TYR A 95 5.79 19.73 -17.30
CA TYR A 95 7.02 19.38 -18.02
C TYR A 95 6.74 18.81 -19.41
N LEU A 96 5.76 17.90 -19.54
CA LEU A 96 5.34 17.30 -20.81
C LEU A 96 4.73 18.33 -21.78
N ASN A 97 4.13 19.40 -21.26
CA ASN A 97 3.59 20.50 -22.08
C ASN A 97 4.68 21.49 -22.52
N LYS A 98 5.79 21.60 -21.79
CA LYS A 98 6.87 22.55 -22.08
C LYS A 98 7.82 22.06 -23.18
N PHE A 99 8.03 20.75 -23.28
CA PHE A 99 9.01 20.15 -24.21
C PHE A 99 8.32 19.28 -25.26
N GLN A 100 8.86 19.28 -26.48
CA GLN A 100 8.43 18.39 -27.56
C GLN A 100 8.97 16.97 -27.29
N PHE A 101 8.11 16.09 -26.81
CA PHE A 101 8.38 14.66 -26.67
C PHE A 101 7.61 13.87 -27.71
N SER A 102 8.16 12.71 -28.12
CA SER A 102 7.43 11.73 -28.90
C SER A 102 6.20 11.21 -28.15
N ASP A 103 5.15 10.85 -28.87
CA ASP A 103 3.88 10.41 -28.28
C ASP A 103 4.04 9.19 -27.37
N ASN A 104 4.97 8.28 -27.71
CA ASN A 104 5.28 7.11 -26.89
C ASN A 104 5.82 7.50 -25.50
N VAL A 105 6.73 8.48 -25.43
CA VAL A 105 7.32 8.92 -24.14
C VAL A 105 6.27 9.66 -23.30
N LYS A 106 5.41 10.46 -23.94
CA LYS A 106 4.27 11.12 -23.26
C LYS A 106 3.30 10.09 -22.69
N HIS A 107 2.99 9.05 -23.46
CA HIS A 107 2.11 7.96 -23.02
C HIS A 107 2.69 7.20 -21.82
N GLN A 108 3.98 6.87 -21.85
CA GLN A 108 4.66 6.21 -20.73
C GLN A 108 4.63 7.04 -19.44
N HIS A 109 4.94 8.34 -19.52
CA HIS A 109 4.89 9.22 -18.35
C HIS A 109 3.46 9.35 -17.79
N LYS A 110 2.45 9.48 -18.65
CA LYS A 110 1.04 9.51 -18.22
C LYS A 110 0.59 8.20 -17.58
N SER A 111 1.02 7.05 -18.13
CA SER A 111 0.73 5.73 -17.58
C SER A 111 1.34 5.55 -16.20
N LEU A 112 2.60 5.94 -16.01
CA LEU A 112 3.28 5.91 -14.70
C LEU A 112 2.60 6.81 -13.68
N LEU A 113 2.19 8.02 -14.08
CA LEU A 113 1.45 8.93 -13.20
C LEU A 113 0.09 8.37 -12.76
N ASN A 114 -0.64 7.74 -13.67
CA ASN A 114 -1.91 7.11 -13.33
C ASN A 114 -1.67 5.95 -12.37
N LEU A 115 -0.64 5.14 -12.58
CA LEU A 115 -0.25 4.08 -11.65
C LEU A 115 0.03 4.61 -10.24
N LEU A 116 0.80 5.70 -10.11
CA LEU A 116 1.07 6.33 -8.82
C LEU A 116 -0.22 6.79 -8.12
N LEU A 117 -1.18 7.34 -8.86
CA LEU A 117 -2.49 7.70 -8.31
C LEU A 117 -3.29 6.47 -7.88
N TYR A 118 -3.30 5.40 -8.67
CA TYR A 118 -3.98 4.15 -8.29
C TYR A 118 -3.34 3.52 -7.06
N GLN A 119 -2.02 3.61 -6.89
CA GLN A 119 -1.33 3.17 -5.68
C GLN A 119 -1.69 3.98 -4.44
N THR A 120 -2.21 5.21 -4.59
CA THR A 120 -2.69 6.01 -3.45
C THR A 120 -4.03 5.52 -2.88
N ILE A 121 -4.74 4.64 -3.59
CA ILE A 121 -5.99 4.02 -3.10
C ILE A 121 -5.75 3.19 -1.84
N GLY A 122 -4.63 2.46 -1.75
CA GLY A 122 -4.29 1.67 -0.55
C GLY A 122 -4.20 2.53 0.71
N PRO A 123 -3.40 3.61 0.69
CA PRO A 123 -3.38 4.56 1.79
C PRO A 123 -4.73 5.20 2.14
N PHE A 124 -5.66 5.40 1.19
CA PHE A 124 -7.03 5.85 1.51
C PHE A 124 -7.80 4.81 2.34
N PHE A 125 -7.74 3.54 1.97
CA PHE A 125 -8.38 2.46 2.76
C PHE A 125 -7.78 2.36 4.16
N TYR A 126 -6.47 2.58 4.29
CA TYR A 126 -5.80 2.64 5.58
C TYR A 126 -6.36 3.75 6.49
N THR A 127 -6.59 4.95 5.94
CA THR A 127 -7.21 6.06 6.69
C THR A 127 -8.62 5.73 7.18
N ILE A 128 -9.39 4.96 6.40
CA ILE A 128 -10.72 4.48 6.83
C ILE A 128 -10.61 3.58 8.06
N THR A 129 -9.65 2.66 8.09
CA THR A 129 -9.39 1.83 9.29
C THR A 129 -9.07 2.68 10.51
N VAL A 130 -8.21 3.69 10.38
CA VAL A 130 -7.88 4.61 11.49
C VAL A 130 -9.11 5.36 11.99
N ILE A 131 -9.94 5.88 11.08
CA ILE A 131 -11.16 6.61 11.44
C ILE A 131 -12.14 5.67 12.17
N LEU A 132 -12.31 4.44 11.69
CA LEU A 132 -13.14 3.44 12.36
C LEU A 132 -12.64 3.15 13.78
N TYR A 133 -11.33 2.93 13.94
CA TYR A 133 -10.72 2.70 15.25
C TYR A 133 -10.97 3.87 16.23
N ILE A 134 -10.73 5.11 15.80
CA ILE A 134 -10.95 6.30 16.64
C ILE A 134 -12.43 6.48 16.97
N PHE A 135 -13.32 6.22 16.01
CA PHE A 135 -14.76 6.35 16.18
C PHE A 135 -15.27 5.36 17.22
N ILE A 136 -14.85 4.10 17.12
CA ILE A 136 -15.22 3.02 18.06
C ILE A 136 -14.71 3.32 19.47
N GLY A 137 -13.45 3.75 19.61
CA GLY A 137 -12.87 4.12 20.89
C GLY A 137 -13.60 5.29 21.59
N ARG A 138 -14.43 6.06 20.86
CA ARG A 138 -15.26 7.13 21.42
C ARG A 138 -16.71 6.73 21.70
N THR A 139 -17.20 5.65 21.11
CA THR A 139 -18.58 5.18 21.28
C THR A 139 -18.60 3.95 22.20
N SER A 140 -18.83 4.16 23.50
CA SER A 140 -18.86 3.12 24.54
C SER A 140 -20.13 2.24 24.51
N THR A 141 -20.68 1.94 23.33
CA THR A 141 -21.97 1.25 23.18
C THR A 141 -21.79 -0.19 22.70
N GLN A 142 -22.75 -1.07 23.01
CA GLN A 142 -22.80 -2.50 22.63
C GLN A 142 -22.64 -2.77 21.11
N ALA A 143 -22.73 -1.75 20.26
CA ALA A 143 -22.39 -1.83 18.84
C ALA A 143 -20.88 -2.00 18.59
N SER A 144 -20.03 -1.80 19.60
CA SER A 144 -18.57 -1.90 19.51
C SER A 144 -18.10 -3.24 18.96
N ALA A 145 -18.69 -4.37 19.38
CA ALA A 145 -18.24 -5.69 18.94
C ALA A 145 -18.43 -5.95 17.42
N LEU A 146 -19.54 -5.49 16.82
CA LEU A 146 -19.75 -5.60 15.38
C LEU A 146 -18.83 -4.66 14.60
N LEU A 147 -18.62 -3.45 15.14
CA LEU A 147 -17.74 -2.44 14.54
C LEU A 147 -16.25 -2.78 14.66
N GLU A 148 -15.83 -3.42 15.76
CA GLU A 148 -14.47 -3.92 15.98
C GLU A 148 -14.10 -4.98 14.94
N ASN A 149 -15.03 -5.91 14.67
CA ASN A 149 -14.87 -6.88 13.60
C ASN A 149 -14.82 -6.22 12.20
N LEU A 150 -15.28 -4.97 12.05
CA LEU A 150 -15.23 -4.24 10.79
C LEU A 150 -13.87 -3.56 10.53
N ILE A 151 -13.10 -3.25 11.58
CA ILE A 151 -11.77 -2.59 11.52
C ILE A 151 -10.77 -3.30 10.57
N PRO A 152 -10.65 -4.64 10.53
CA PRO A 152 -9.67 -5.31 9.66
C PRO A 152 -10.07 -5.34 8.18
N PHE A 153 -11.35 -5.14 7.82
CA PHE A 153 -11.79 -5.30 6.43
C PHE A 153 -11.12 -4.33 5.44
N PRO A 154 -10.99 -3.02 5.72
CA PRO A 154 -10.29 -2.12 4.80
C PRO A 154 -8.80 -2.49 4.61
N LEU A 155 -8.14 -3.05 5.63
CA LEU A 155 -6.77 -3.58 5.52
C LEU A 155 -6.73 -4.80 4.58
N PHE A 156 -7.69 -5.72 4.71
CA PHE A 156 -7.82 -6.85 3.80
C PHE A 156 -8.02 -6.40 2.35
N PHE A 157 -8.93 -5.43 2.11
CA PHE A 157 -9.13 -4.87 0.78
C PHE A 157 -7.87 -4.19 0.25
N MET A 158 -7.11 -3.47 1.08
CA MET A 158 -5.83 -2.88 0.68
C MET A 158 -4.84 -3.96 0.20
N CYS A 159 -4.67 -5.04 0.97
CA CYS A 159 -3.78 -6.16 0.64
C CYS A 159 -4.22 -6.91 -0.62
N ALA A 160 -5.52 -7.00 -0.90
CA ALA A 160 -6.05 -7.64 -2.10
C ALA A 160 -5.97 -6.73 -3.35
N VAL A 161 -6.27 -5.44 -3.19
CA VAL A 161 -6.35 -4.48 -4.30
C VAL A 161 -4.96 -4.12 -4.84
N SER A 162 -3.94 -4.00 -3.97
CA SER A 162 -2.57 -3.67 -4.36
C SER A 162 -1.95 -4.64 -5.41
N PRO A 163 -1.97 -5.97 -5.22
CA PRO A 163 -1.49 -6.90 -6.24
C PRO A 163 -2.37 -6.90 -7.48
N ILE A 164 -3.69 -6.78 -7.37
CA ILE A 164 -4.60 -6.73 -8.54
C ILE A 164 -4.29 -5.51 -9.42
N ILE A 165 -4.15 -4.33 -8.82
CA ILE A 165 -3.77 -3.09 -9.53
C ILE A 165 -2.43 -3.26 -10.23
N THR A 166 -1.45 -3.85 -9.53
CA THR A 166 -0.10 -4.11 -10.06
C THR A 166 -0.16 -5.03 -11.27
N LEU A 167 -0.88 -6.15 -11.17
CA LEU A 167 -1.02 -7.13 -12.25
C LEU A 167 -1.80 -6.59 -13.45
N TYR A 168 -2.77 -5.70 -13.24
CA TYR A 168 -3.58 -5.13 -14.32
C TYR A 168 -2.88 -3.97 -15.04
N LEU A 169 -2.30 -3.03 -14.28
CA LEU A 169 -1.79 -1.78 -14.82
C LEU A 169 -0.34 -1.87 -15.32
N ILE A 170 0.49 -2.73 -14.73
CA ILE A 170 1.90 -2.83 -15.12
C ILE A 170 2.04 -3.85 -16.26
N ALA A 171 2.31 -3.33 -17.46
CA ALA A 171 2.41 -4.12 -18.69
C ALA A 171 3.29 -5.39 -18.58
N PRO A 172 4.53 -5.35 -18.05
CA PRO A 172 5.36 -6.55 -17.97
C PRO A 172 4.77 -7.63 -17.04
N TYR A 173 4.17 -7.24 -15.91
CA TYR A 173 3.52 -8.20 -15.00
C TYR A 173 2.24 -8.78 -15.61
N ARG A 174 1.42 -7.94 -16.25
CA ARG A 174 0.22 -8.39 -16.97
C ARG A 174 0.55 -9.44 -18.04
N LEU A 175 1.57 -9.16 -18.84
CA LEU A 175 2.03 -10.07 -19.91
C LEU A 175 2.59 -11.37 -19.35
N ALA A 176 3.33 -11.32 -18.24
CA ALA A 176 3.82 -12.52 -17.56
C ALA A 176 2.66 -13.38 -17.02
N CYS A 177 1.66 -12.76 -16.39
CA CYS A 177 0.49 -13.46 -15.89
C CYS A 177 -0.35 -14.09 -17.01
N ILE A 178 -0.56 -13.39 -18.13
CA ILE A 178 -1.25 -13.96 -19.30
C ILE A 178 -0.48 -15.18 -19.83
N LYS A 179 0.84 -15.10 -19.94
CA LYS A 179 1.67 -16.25 -20.38
C LYS A 179 1.57 -17.44 -19.42
N VAL A 180 1.55 -17.19 -18.11
CA VAL A 180 1.36 -18.26 -17.11
C VAL A 180 -0.04 -18.85 -17.22
N TRP A 181 -1.07 -18.02 -17.38
CA TRP A 181 -2.45 -18.47 -17.56
C TRP A 181 -2.63 -19.33 -18.82
N GLU A 182 -2.09 -18.88 -19.96
CA GLU A 182 -2.15 -19.62 -21.22
C GLU A 182 -1.43 -20.97 -21.13
N ARG A 183 -0.32 -21.05 -20.37
CA ARG A 183 0.40 -22.31 -20.10
C ARG A 183 -0.38 -23.26 -19.20
N LEU A 184 -1.11 -22.74 -18.22
CA LEU A 184 -1.82 -23.56 -17.24
C LEU A 184 -3.19 -24.03 -17.72
N PHE A 185 -3.90 -23.19 -18.48
CA PHE A 185 -5.30 -23.43 -18.84
C PHE A 185 -5.54 -23.61 -20.34
N GLY A 186 -4.52 -23.45 -21.20
CA GLY A 186 -4.62 -23.66 -22.65
C GLY A 186 -5.54 -22.69 -23.40
N ALA A 187 -6.23 -21.80 -22.68
CA ALA A 187 -7.15 -20.82 -23.23
C ALA A 187 -6.42 -19.51 -23.54
N LYS A 188 -6.49 -19.06 -24.80
CA LYS A 188 -6.03 -17.72 -25.19
C LYS A 188 -6.88 -16.69 -24.44
N TRP A 189 -6.26 -15.99 -23.50
CA TRP A 189 -6.92 -14.88 -22.83
C TRP A 189 -7.09 -13.73 -23.84
N LYS A 190 -8.32 -13.51 -24.31
CA LYS A 190 -8.61 -12.47 -25.30
C LYS A 190 -8.52 -11.11 -24.61
N VAL A 191 -7.33 -10.52 -24.59
CA VAL A 191 -7.13 -9.16 -24.10
C VAL A 191 -7.79 -8.20 -25.08
N THR A 192 -8.96 -7.67 -24.73
CA THR A 192 -9.54 -6.51 -25.40
C THR A 192 -8.69 -5.29 -25.02
N SER A 193 -7.58 -5.08 -25.73
CA SER A 193 -6.76 -3.88 -25.57
C SER A 193 -6.51 -3.22 -26.92
N GLY A 194 -7.34 -2.23 -27.26
CA GLY A 194 -7.05 -1.21 -28.26
C GLY A 194 -5.88 -0.29 -27.88
N VAL A 195 -4.87 -0.80 -27.17
CA VAL A 195 -3.71 -0.04 -26.66
C VAL A 195 -2.38 -0.77 -26.94
N VAL A 196 -2.40 -2.06 -27.29
CA VAL A 196 -1.15 -2.84 -27.54
C VAL A 196 -0.83 -2.96 -29.05
N GLU A 197 -1.83 -2.89 -29.92
CA GLU A 197 -1.64 -3.10 -31.37
C GLU A 197 -0.73 -2.03 -32.00
N GLN A 198 -0.78 -0.78 -31.50
CA GLN A 198 0.03 0.32 -32.03
C GLN A 198 1.55 0.22 -31.72
N SER A 199 1.95 -0.56 -30.70
CA SER A 199 3.37 -0.73 -30.35
C SER A 199 4.05 -1.81 -31.18
N THR A 200 3.28 -2.75 -31.76
CA THR A 200 3.85 -3.92 -32.44
C THR A 200 3.84 -3.73 -33.95
N GLU A 201 2.87 -2.99 -34.51
CA GLU A 201 2.87 -2.63 -35.94
C GLU A 201 3.97 -1.62 -36.30
N LYS A 202 4.26 -0.66 -35.42
CA LYS A 202 5.28 0.38 -35.72
C LYS A 202 6.72 -0.08 -35.58
N SER A 203 7.01 -1.21 -34.91
CA SER A 203 8.36 -1.78 -34.92
C SER A 203 8.65 -2.65 -36.13
N VAL A 204 7.61 -3.13 -36.83
CA VAL A 204 7.76 -3.92 -38.07
C VAL A 204 7.77 -3.01 -39.31
N ALA A 205 7.15 -1.83 -39.25
CA ALA A 205 7.08 -0.88 -40.36
C ALA A 205 8.33 0.03 -40.54
N VAL A 206 9.44 -0.23 -39.83
CA VAL A 206 10.73 0.47 -40.01
C VAL A 206 11.83 -0.54 -40.31
N VAL A 207 11.55 -1.53 -41.16
CA VAL A 207 12.55 -2.31 -41.89
C VAL A 207 11.94 -2.68 -43.24
N THR A 208 11.84 -1.70 -44.14
CA THR A 208 11.80 -1.90 -45.60
C THR A 208 12.15 -0.62 -46.32
#